data_AF-A0A1I3WBA3-F1
#
_entry.id   AF-A0A1I3WBA3-F1
#
_cell.length_a   1.000
_cell.length_b   1.000
_cell.length_c   1.000
_cell.angle_alpha   90.00
_cell.angle_beta   90.00
_cell.angle_gamma   90.00
#
_symmetry.space_group_name_H-M   'P 1'
#
loop_
_entity.id
_entity.type
_entity.pdbx_description
1 polymer ?
#
loop_
_entity_poly.entity_id
_entity_poly.type
_entity_poly.pdbx_seq_one_letter_code
_entity_poly.pdbx_strand_id
1 'polypeptide(L)'
;MAITAFFGDQEYTFKLTPALIRELEAKCGPIGAIAQRVFARAFSQADLSEVIRHALIGGGNVTPKRAAEMIAAYADGRPLIEIYELAAKILERTLFGNPNEKETPK
;
A
#
# COMPACT_ATOMS: atom_id res chain seq x y z
N MET A 1 9.65 -5.10 -2.33
CA MET A 1 9.97 -5.48 -0.94
C MET A 1 8.73 -5.29 -0.06
N ALA A 2 8.68 -5.83 1.15
CA ALA A 2 7.52 -5.74 2.04
C ALA A 2 7.78 -4.82 3.25
N ILE A 3 6.72 -4.32 3.88
CA ILE A 3 6.76 -3.70 5.22
C ILE A 3 5.76 -4.41 6.15
N THR A 4 6.02 -4.38 7.45
CA THR A 4 5.04 -4.78 8.47
C THR A 4 4.59 -3.53 9.22
N ALA A 5 3.27 -3.37 9.39
CA ALA A 5 2.69 -2.24 10.11
C ALA A 5 1.34 -2.60 10.73
N PHE A 6 0.93 -1.88 11.77
CA PHE A 6 -0.40 -1.99 12.34
C PHE A 6 -1.45 -1.37 11.42
N PHE A 7 -2.58 -2.05 11.21
CA PHE A 7 -3.73 -1.51 10.48
C PHE A 7 -5.03 -2.10 11.01
N GLY A 8 -5.89 -1.24 11.58
CA GLY A 8 -7.17 -1.65 12.14
C GLY A 8 -7.03 -2.37 13.47
N ASP A 9 -6.83 -3.69 13.41
CA ASP A 9 -6.91 -4.62 14.54
C ASP A 9 -5.57 -5.26 14.91
N GLN A 10 -4.63 -5.40 13.96
CA GLN A 10 -3.35 -6.05 14.22
C GLN A 10 -2.26 -5.61 13.23
N GLU A 11 -1.08 -6.20 13.37
CA GLU A 11 0.01 -6.07 12.39
C GLU A 11 -0.24 -6.92 11.15
N TYR A 12 0.03 -6.33 9.99
CA TYR A 12 -0.05 -6.97 8.69
C TYR A 12 1.23 -6.74 7.90
N THR A 13 1.54 -7.72 7.03
CA THR A 13 2.56 -7.56 6.00
C THR A 13 1.92 -6.90 4.78
N PHE A 14 2.56 -5.85 4.26
CA PHE A 14 2.15 -5.11 3.08
C PHE A 14 3.20 -5.26 1.99
N LYS A 15 2.81 -5.71 0.81
CA LYS A 15 3.71 -5.88 -0.32
C LYS A 15 2.96 -5.69 -1.63
N LEU A 16 3.40 -4.75 -2.47
CA LEU A 16 2.97 -4.66 -3.85
C LEU A 16 3.81 -5.61 -4.71
N THR A 17 3.21 -6.71 -5.17
CA THR A 17 3.85 -7.64 -6.13
C THR A 17 3.73 -7.08 -7.55
N PRO A 18 4.58 -7.52 -8.51
CA PRO A 18 4.47 -7.06 -9.90
C PRO A 18 3.10 -7.28 -10.54
N ALA A 19 2.36 -8.33 -10.15
CA ALA A 19 1.00 -8.55 -10.62
C ALA A 19 0.03 -7.52 -10.04
N LEU A 20 0.08 -7.30 -8.73
CA LEU A 20 -0.79 -6.36 -8.03
C LEU A 20 -0.50 -4.90 -8.36
N ILE A 21 0.73 -4.56 -8.75
CA ILE A 21 1.05 -3.24 -9.32
C ILE A 21 0.25 -3.00 -10.59
N ARG A 22 0.16 -3.99 -11.50
CA ARG A 22 -0.63 -3.84 -12.74
C ARG A 22 -2.12 -3.68 -12.46
N GLU A 23 -2.64 -4.42 -11.48
CA GLU A 23 -4.05 -4.27 -11.05
C GLU A 23 -4.31 -2.89 -10.43
N LEU A 24 -3.38 -2.39 -9.62
CA LEU A 24 -3.45 -1.03 -9.07
C LEU A 24 -3.38 0.03 -10.18
N GLU A 25 -2.50 -0.15 -11.16
CA GLU A 25 -2.35 0.78 -12.28
C GLU A 25 -3.59 0.85 -13.16
N ALA A 26 -4.30 -0.27 -13.33
CA ALA A 26 -5.59 -0.29 -14.04
C ALA A 26 -6.67 0.54 -13.35
N LYS A 27 -6.55 0.81 -12.04
CA LYS A 27 -7.54 1.59 -11.27
C LYS A 27 -7.14 3.04 -11.01
N CYS A 28 -5.86 3.27 -10.70
CA CYS A 28 -5.37 4.56 -10.19
C CYS A 28 -4.39 5.25 -11.16
N GLY A 29 -4.09 4.62 -12.30
CA GLY A 29 -3.09 5.09 -13.26
C GLY A 29 -1.67 4.65 -12.92
N PRO A 30 -0.66 5.09 -13.67
CA PRO A 30 0.72 4.59 -13.55
C PRO A 30 1.28 4.71 -12.13
N ILE A 31 2.05 3.72 -11.66
CA ILE A 31 2.56 3.67 -10.29
C ILE A 31 3.39 4.90 -9.92
N GLY A 32 4.17 5.43 -10.87
CA GLY A 32 4.92 6.66 -10.68
C GLY A 32 4.04 7.90 -10.48
N ALA A 33 2.91 7.97 -11.18
CA ALA A 33 1.95 9.07 -11.03
C ALA A 33 1.19 8.98 -9.71
N ILE A 34 0.84 7.76 -9.27
CA ILE A 34 0.29 7.52 -7.92
C ILE A 34 1.27 8.01 -6.87
N ALA A 35 2.53 7.56 -6.93
CA ALA A 35 3.55 7.94 -5.96
C ALA A 35 3.82 9.45 -5.93
N GLN A 36 3.92 10.10 -7.10
CA GLN A 36 4.05 11.54 -7.18
C GLN A 36 2.90 12.25 -6.46
N ARG A 37 1.65 11.86 -6.72
CA ARG A 37 0.47 12.44 -6.07
C ARG A 37 0.47 12.19 -4.56
N VAL A 38 0.77 10.98 -4.10
CA VAL A 38 0.83 10.65 -2.68
C VAL A 38 1.92 11.47 -1.98
N PHE A 39 3.15 11.49 -2.49
CA PHE A 39 4.24 12.23 -1.85
C PHE A 39 4.02 13.74 -1.86
N ALA A 40 3.41 14.30 -2.92
CA ALA A 40 3.04 15.70 -2.98
C ALA A 40 1.76 16.07 -2.21
N ARG A 41 1.11 15.09 -1.55
CA ARG A 41 -0.21 15.24 -0.89
C ARG A 41 -1.33 15.72 -1.82
N ALA A 42 -1.19 15.49 -3.12
CA ALA A 42 -2.18 15.76 -4.16
C ALA A 42 -2.92 14.47 -4.59
N PHE A 43 -3.16 13.59 -3.62
CA PHE A 43 -3.75 12.27 -3.84
C PHE A 43 -5.28 12.31 -3.90
N SER A 44 -5.86 11.37 -4.63
CA SER A 44 -7.25 10.97 -4.46
C SER A 44 -7.38 9.99 -3.28
N GLN A 45 -8.59 9.83 -2.73
CA GLN A 45 -8.82 8.77 -1.73
C GLN A 45 -8.50 7.38 -2.29
N ALA A 46 -8.80 7.13 -3.56
CA ALA A 46 -8.51 5.87 -4.24
C ALA A 46 -7.01 5.56 -4.29
N ASP A 47 -6.15 6.58 -4.44
CA ASP A 47 -4.70 6.40 -4.41
C ASP A 47 -4.24 5.80 -3.07
N LEU A 48 -4.85 6.19 -1.95
CA LEU A 48 -4.48 5.67 -0.63
C LEU A 48 -5.10 4.29 -0.37
N SER A 49 -6.42 4.17 -0.57
CA SER A 49 -7.16 2.95 -0.23
C SER A 49 -6.75 1.78 -1.10
N GLU A 50 -6.56 1.98 -2.41
CA GLU A 50 -6.16 0.89 -3.31
C GLU A 50 -4.70 0.49 -3.12
N VAL A 51 -3.78 1.42 -2.80
CA VAL A 51 -2.40 1.05 -2.43
C VAL A 51 -2.39 0.10 -1.23
N ILE A 52 -3.12 0.45 -0.17
CA ILE A 52 -3.20 -0.38 1.04
C ILE A 52 -3.88 -1.71 0.75
N ARG A 53 -5.03 -1.70 0.03
CA ARG A 53 -5.79 -2.90 -0.30
C ARG A 53 -4.96 -3.91 -1.07
N HIS A 54 -4.28 -3.47 -2.14
CA HIS A 54 -3.44 -4.37 -2.94
C HIS A 54 -2.21 -4.81 -2.17
N ALA A 55 -1.62 -3.95 -1.34
CA ALA A 55 -0.46 -4.34 -0.55
C ALA A 55 -0.81 -5.38 0.54
N LEU A 56 -2.00 -5.31 1.16
CA LEU A 56 -2.51 -6.35 2.06
C LEU A 56 -2.61 -7.71 1.36
N ILE A 57 -3.15 -7.72 0.13
CA ILE A 57 -3.28 -8.95 -0.68
C ILE A 57 -1.91 -9.54 -0.97
N GLY A 58 -0.95 -8.71 -1.41
CA GLY A 58 0.39 -9.17 -1.75
C GLY A 58 1.25 -9.54 -0.55
N GLY A 59 0.85 -9.17 0.67
CA GLY A 59 1.41 -9.66 1.91
C GLY A 59 1.14 -11.14 2.19
N GLY A 60 0.19 -11.75 1.48
CA GLY A 60 -0.08 -13.19 1.49
C GLY A 60 -1.01 -13.68 2.62
N ASN A 61 -1.18 -12.91 3.69
CA ASN A 61 -1.96 -13.30 4.86
C ASN A 61 -3.43 -12.85 4.81
N VAL A 62 -3.83 -12.08 3.78
CA VAL A 62 -5.16 -11.48 3.66
C VAL A 62 -5.74 -11.77 2.28
N THR A 63 -6.95 -12.33 2.23
CA THR A 63 -7.65 -12.58 0.96
C THR A 63 -8.14 -11.27 0.32
N PRO A 64 -8.36 -11.22 -1.01
CA PRO A 64 -8.88 -10.02 -1.67
C PRO A 64 -10.18 -9.49 -1.09
N LYS A 65 -11.11 -10.40 -0.73
CA LYS A 65 -12.37 -10.03 -0.07
C LYS A 65 -12.12 -9.41 1.30
N ARG A 66 -11.28 -10.03 2.13
CA ARG A 66 -10.96 -9.51 3.46
C ARG A 66 -10.23 -8.17 3.38
N ALA A 67 -9.33 -7.98 2.43
CA ALA A 67 -8.65 -6.71 2.23
C ALA A 67 -9.65 -5.58 1.89
N ALA A 68 -10.67 -5.86 1.07
CA ALA A 68 -11.73 -4.89 0.79
C ALA A 68 -12.58 -4.56 2.03
N GLU A 69 -12.95 -5.57 2.82
CA GLU A 69 -13.67 -5.38 4.09
C GLU A 69 -12.87 -4.51 5.08
N MET A 70 -11.54 -4.70 5.13
CA MET A 70 -10.68 -3.90 6.01
C MET A 70 -10.59 -2.44 5.57
N ILE A 71 -10.55 -2.16 4.26
CA ILE A 71 -10.64 -0.77 3.76
C ILE A 71 -11.99 -0.16 4.16
N ALA A 72 -13.08 -0.88 3.93
CA ALA A 72 -14.42 -0.40 4.30
C ALA A 72 -14.56 -0.13 5.80
N ALA A 73 -13.95 -0.95 6.66
CA ALA A 73 -14.02 -0.82 8.11
C ALA A 73 -13.07 0.24 8.69
N TYR A 74 -11.87 0.36 8.14
CA TYR A 74 -10.78 1.10 8.79
C TYR A 74 -10.24 2.29 7.99
N ALA A 75 -10.69 2.50 6.75
CA ALA A 75 -10.27 3.62 5.90
C ALA A 75 -11.46 4.46 5.41
N ASP A 76 -12.54 3.83 4.97
CA ASP A 76 -13.70 4.55 4.43
C ASP A 76 -14.47 5.29 5.53
N GLY A 77 -14.91 6.52 5.21
CA GLY A 77 -15.62 7.38 6.17
C GLY A 77 -14.74 7.96 7.28
N ARG A 78 -13.43 7.75 7.23
CA ARG A 78 -12.45 8.25 8.22
C ARG A 78 -11.54 9.33 7.63
N PRO A 79 -10.90 10.17 8.46
CA PRO A 79 -9.91 11.13 8.00
C PRO A 79 -8.77 10.47 7.20
N LEU A 80 -8.55 10.91 5.96
CA LEU A 80 -7.56 10.32 5.04
C LEU A 80 -6.12 10.33 5.59
N ILE A 81 -5.82 11.26 6.49
CA ILE A 81 -4.48 11.37 7.10
C ILE A 81 -4.14 10.13 7.93
N GLU A 82 -5.12 9.41 8.47
CA GLU A 82 -4.92 8.19 9.27
C GLU A 82 -4.33 7.03 8.44
N ILE A 83 -4.59 7.01 7.13
CA ILE A 83 -4.10 5.97 6.21
C ILE A 83 -2.99 6.46 5.28
N TYR A 84 -2.80 7.78 5.18
CA TYR A 84 -1.80 8.42 4.32
C TYR A 84 -0.39 7.89 4.56
N GLU A 85 0.06 7.91 5.83
CA GLU A 85 1.44 7.52 6.16
C GLU A 85 1.74 6.07 5.81
N LEU A 86 0.75 5.18 5.98
CA LEU A 86 0.88 3.78 5.61
C LEU A 86 1.01 3.62 4.09
N ALA A 87 0.14 4.28 3.31
CA ALA A 87 0.22 4.25 1.84
C ALA A 87 1.56 4.81 1.32
N ALA A 88 2.04 5.92 1.90
CA ALA A 88 3.31 6.53 1.54
C ALA A 88 4.49 5.58 1.81
N LYS A 89 4.54 4.93 2.99
CA LYS A 89 5.58 3.95 3.35
C LYS A 89 5.56 2.73 2.44
N ILE A 90 4.37 2.24 2.05
CA ILE A 90 4.24 1.12 1.09
C ILE A 90 4.84 1.50 -0.26
N LEU A 91 4.51 2.70 -0.78
CA LEU A 91 5.02 3.18 -2.06
C LEU A 91 6.54 3.40 -2.02
N GLU A 92 7.05 4.03 -0.96
CA GLU A 92 8.48 4.24 -0.75
C GLU A 92 9.24 2.90 -0.80
N ARG A 93 8.79 1.91 -0.01
CA ARG A 93 9.39 0.56 0.00
C ARG A 93 9.27 -0.15 -1.34
N THR A 94 8.19 0.09 -2.07
CA THR A 94 7.95 -0.55 -3.37
C THR A 94 8.89 0.01 -4.44
N LEU A 95 9.08 1.33 -4.47
CA LEU A 95 9.83 2.02 -5.52
C LEU A 95 11.33 2.05 -5.28
N PHE A 96 11.74 2.28 -4.03
CA PHE A 96 13.16 2.52 -3.69
C PHE A 96 13.79 1.35 -2.96
N GLY A 97 13.00 0.32 -2.64
CA GLY A 97 13.46 -0.80 -1.84
C GLY A 97 13.75 -0.36 -0.40
N ASN A 98 14.79 -0.94 0.19
CA ASN A 98 15.18 -0.70 1.57
C ASN A 98 16.66 -0.30 1.61
N PRO A 99 16.98 0.99 1.75
CA PRO A 99 18.37 1.44 1.76
C PRO A 99 19.16 0.90 2.96
N ASN A 100 18.48 0.43 4.01
CA ASN A 100 19.10 -0.14 5.22
C ASN A 100 19.12 -1.68 5.22
N GLU A 101 18.65 -2.33 4.16
CA GLU A 101 18.79 -3.78 4.02
C GLU A 101 20.23 -4.08 3.63
N LYS A 102 21.00 -4.64 4.55
CA LYS A 102 22.32 -5.18 4.23
C LYS A 102 22.11 -6.26 3.17
N GLU A 103 22.70 -6.09 1.98
CA GLU A 103 22.73 -7.15 0.98
C GLU A 103 23.35 -8.39 1.64
N THR A 104 22.56 -9.45 1.80
CA THR A 104 23.11 -10.76 2.15
C THR A 104 23.86 -11.26 0.92
N PRO A 105 25.17 -11.51 0.97
CA PRO A 105 25.92 -12.05 -0.16
C PRO A 105 25.27 -13.37 -0.61
N LYS A 106 25.06 -13.52 -1.92
CA LYS A 106 24.61 -14.77 -2.54
C LYS A 106 25.65 -15.88 -2.42
#